data_AF-A0A0C9UAK4-F1
#
_entry.id   AF-A0A0C9UAK4-F1
#
_cell.length_a   1.000
_cell.length_b   1.000
_cell.length_c   1.000
_cell.angle_alpha   90.00
_cell.angle_beta   90.00
_cell.angle_gamma   90.00
#
_symmetry.space_group_name_H-M   'P 1'
#
loop_
_entity.id
_entity.type
_entity.pdbx_description
1 polymer ?
#
loop_
_entity_poly.entity_id
_entity_poly.type
_entity_poly.pdbx_seq_one_letter_code
_entity_poly.pdbx_strand_id
1 'polypeptide(L)'
;MAAALAASLPAPQAAPAPAAPTYEAIPASMAKIIDTEGEIPITRVQVDGLVISKIIKHGRDAPAGAYGLLLGLDLDGTLEISNCFAMPHAADEEERSGKTAARYQNAMLRSLKEVHGDDSVVGFYQCTTYGAFFTHTLVESLATQREKLRRGGVVIVH
;
A
#
# COMPACT_ATOMS: atom_id res chain seq x y z
N MET A 1 -21.20 -17.47 79.97
CA MET A 1 -22.33 -18.14 79.28
C MET A 1 -22.63 -17.32 78.03
N ALA A 2 -22.74 -18.01 76.89
CA ALA A 2 -23.16 -17.52 75.57
C ALA A 2 -22.18 -16.67 74.74
N ALA A 3 -21.78 -17.28 73.62
CA ALA A 3 -20.98 -16.74 72.53
C ALA A 3 -21.79 -15.78 71.64
N ALA A 4 -21.15 -14.72 71.15
CA ALA A 4 -21.67 -13.90 70.06
C ALA A 4 -20.78 -14.12 68.82
N LEU A 5 -21.33 -14.86 67.86
CA LEU A 5 -20.81 -15.06 66.52
C LEU A 5 -20.81 -13.72 65.77
N ALA A 6 -19.63 -13.16 65.51
CA ALA A 6 -19.46 -12.03 64.59
C ALA A 6 -18.96 -12.57 63.24
N ALA A 7 -19.74 -12.27 62.21
CA ALA A 7 -19.60 -12.76 60.84
C ALA A 7 -18.25 -12.42 60.19
N SER A 8 -17.64 -13.41 59.56
CA SER A 8 -16.54 -13.22 58.61
C SER A 8 -17.08 -12.67 57.29
N LEU A 9 -16.71 -11.44 56.95
CA LEU A 9 -16.84 -10.92 55.59
C LEU A 9 -15.46 -11.04 54.90
N PRO A 10 -15.34 -11.70 53.74
CA PRO A 10 -14.09 -11.71 52.99
C PRO A 10 -13.85 -10.34 52.36
N ALA A 11 -12.60 -9.86 52.44
CA ALA A 11 -12.15 -8.64 51.80
C ALA A 11 -12.39 -8.70 50.27
N PRO A 12 -12.76 -7.59 49.61
CA PRO A 12 -12.92 -7.58 48.17
C PRO A 12 -11.55 -7.85 47.51
N GLN A 13 -11.45 -8.97 46.78
CA GLN A 13 -10.31 -9.20 45.90
C GLN A 13 -10.25 -8.08 44.88
N ALA A 14 -9.17 -7.29 44.92
CA ALA A 14 -8.85 -6.34 43.88
C ALA A 14 -8.64 -7.10 42.57
N ALA A 15 -9.49 -6.83 41.58
CA ALA A 15 -9.34 -7.34 40.23
C ALA A 15 -7.98 -6.91 39.66
N PRO A 16 -7.24 -7.79 38.97
CA PRO A 16 -6.00 -7.40 38.31
C PRO A 16 -6.29 -6.34 37.24
N ALA A 17 -5.59 -5.22 37.32
CA ALA A 17 -5.67 -4.14 36.34
C ALA A 17 -5.30 -4.67 34.94
N PRO A 18 -5.99 -4.26 33.86
CA PRO A 18 -5.66 -4.69 32.51
C PRO A 18 -4.25 -4.23 32.16
N ALA A 19 -3.41 -5.18 31.74
CA ALA A 19 -2.05 -4.92 31.29
C ALA A 19 -2.08 -3.93 30.12
N ALA A 20 -1.46 -2.75 30.30
CA ALA A 20 -1.24 -1.81 29.22
C ALA A 20 -0.36 -2.49 28.15
N PRO A 21 -0.66 -2.34 26.85
CA PRO A 21 0.18 -2.91 25.80
C PRO A 21 1.55 -2.24 25.85
N THR A 22 2.57 -2.99 26.27
CA THR A 22 3.98 -2.58 26.13
C THR A 22 4.30 -2.56 24.64
N TYR A 23 4.38 -1.37 24.07
CA TYR A 23 4.93 -1.17 22.73
C TYR A 23 6.44 -1.37 22.81
N GLU A 24 6.90 -2.57 22.46
CA GLU A 24 8.31 -2.81 22.18
C GLU A 24 8.71 -1.90 21.02
N ALA A 25 9.58 -0.94 21.30
CA ALA A 25 10.15 -0.07 20.29
C ALA A 25 10.86 -0.94 19.24
N ILE A 26 10.49 -0.74 17.98
CA ILE A 26 11.02 -1.44 16.81
C ILE A 26 12.57 -1.43 16.90
N PRO A 27 13.24 -2.60 16.92
CA PRO A 27 14.69 -2.65 17.05
C PRO A 27 15.37 -2.01 15.84
N ALA A 28 16.49 -1.30 16.09
CA ALA A 28 17.25 -0.55 15.08
C ALA A 28 17.77 -1.39 13.89
N SER A 29 17.71 -2.72 13.98
CA SER A 29 17.97 -3.64 12.88
C SER A 29 16.93 -3.57 11.75
N MET A 30 15.74 -3.02 12.00
CA MET A 30 14.67 -2.85 10.99
C MET A 30 14.90 -1.64 10.07
N ALA A 31 15.72 -0.67 10.51
CA ALA A 31 16.11 0.48 9.69
C ALA A 31 17.03 0.10 8.51
N LYS A 32 17.55 -1.14 8.51
CA LYS A 32 18.42 -1.67 7.45
C LYS A 32 17.68 -2.56 6.45
N ILE A 33 16.39 -2.83 6.67
CA ILE A 33 15.58 -3.75 5.85
C ILE A 33 14.85 -2.98 4.74
N ILE A 34 14.50 -1.72 5.02
CA ILE A 34 13.97 -0.82 4.00
C ILE A 34 15.17 -0.24 3.28
N ASP A 35 15.60 -0.93 2.22
CA ASP A 35 16.57 -0.36 1.30
C ASP A 35 15.90 0.91 0.74
N THR A 36 16.35 2.07 1.21
CA THR A 36 15.81 3.38 0.79
C THR A 36 16.76 4.04 -0.23
N GLU A 37 18.01 3.57 -0.33
CA GLU A 37 19.10 4.22 -1.05
C GLU A 37 19.34 3.71 -2.49
N GLY A 38 18.81 2.55 -2.83
CA GLY A 38 18.70 2.05 -4.20
C GLY A 38 19.80 1.08 -4.61
N GLU A 39 20.62 0.60 -3.67
CA GLU A 39 21.83 -0.18 -3.98
C GLU A 39 21.52 -1.62 -4.45
N ILE A 40 20.42 -2.21 -4.00
CA ILE A 40 20.09 -3.61 -4.30
C ILE A 40 19.14 -3.67 -5.52
N PRO A 41 19.48 -4.42 -6.58
CA PRO A 41 18.56 -4.64 -7.70
C PRO A 41 17.38 -5.50 -7.26
N ILE A 42 16.17 -5.14 -7.72
CA ILE A 42 14.96 -5.92 -7.45
C ILE A 42 15.07 -7.29 -8.11
N THR A 43 15.06 -8.35 -7.29
CA THR A 43 15.16 -9.75 -7.75
C THR A 43 13.82 -10.47 -7.75
N ARG A 44 12.90 -10.04 -6.89
CA ARG A 44 11.58 -10.65 -6.72
C ARG A 44 10.53 -9.57 -6.51
N VAL A 45 9.35 -9.79 -7.07
CA VAL A 45 8.16 -8.97 -6.81
C VAL A 45 7.12 -9.86 -6.11
N GLN A 46 6.68 -9.44 -4.94
CA GLN A 46 5.61 -10.08 -4.17
C GLN A 46 4.39 -9.19 -4.25
N VAL A 47 3.26 -9.76 -4.68
CA VAL A 47 2.01 -9.00 -4.85
C VAL A 47 0.96 -9.58 -3.94
N ASP A 48 0.32 -8.73 -3.13
CA ASP A 48 -0.79 -9.17 -2.29
C ASP A 48 -2.03 -9.52 -3.14
N GLY A 49 -2.79 -10.53 -2.71
CA GLY A 49 -3.99 -11.00 -3.40
C GLY A 49 -5.09 -9.93 -3.49
N LEU A 50 -5.12 -9.00 -2.53
CA LEU A 50 -6.01 -7.84 -2.56
C LEU A 50 -5.75 -6.94 -3.77
N VAL A 51 -4.46 -6.73 -4.12
CA VAL A 51 -4.04 -5.91 -5.25
C VAL A 51 -4.53 -6.53 -6.56
N ILE A 52 -4.30 -7.82 -6.74
CA ILE A 52 -4.76 -8.56 -7.93
C ILE A 52 -6.28 -8.46 -8.08
N SER A 53 -7.02 -8.64 -6.98
CA SER A 53 -8.49 -8.55 -6.99
C SER A 53 -8.99 -7.16 -7.40
N LYS A 54 -8.32 -6.09 -6.94
CA LYS A 54 -8.64 -4.72 -7.34
C LYS A 54 -8.36 -4.47 -8.82
N ILE A 55 -7.24 -4.97 -9.34
CA ILE A 55 -6.87 -4.84 -10.76
C ILE A 55 -7.91 -5.55 -11.64
N ILE A 56 -8.27 -6.80 -11.32
CA ILE A 56 -9.27 -7.57 -12.08
C ILE A 56 -10.62 -6.86 -12.06
N LYS A 57 -11.06 -6.37 -10.89
CA LYS A 57 -12.30 -5.60 -10.78
C LYS A 57 -12.25 -4.35 -11.67
N HIS A 58 -11.16 -3.59 -11.60
CA HIS A 58 -11.02 -2.37 -12.39
C HIS A 58 -10.98 -2.65 -13.89
N GLY A 59 -10.23 -3.65 -14.34
CA GLY A 59 -10.17 -4.06 -15.75
C GLY A 59 -11.52 -4.54 -16.29
N ARG A 60 -12.34 -5.17 -15.44
CA ARG A 60 -13.71 -5.57 -15.80
C ARG A 60 -14.66 -4.37 -15.89
N ASP A 61 -14.55 -3.42 -14.98
CA ASP A 61 -15.44 -2.27 -14.89
C ASP A 61 -15.09 -1.16 -15.90
N ALA A 62 -13.84 -1.10 -16.38
CA ALA A 62 -13.34 -0.06 -17.29
C ALA A 62 -12.87 -0.63 -18.65
N PRO A 63 -13.77 -0.69 -19.67
CA PRO A 63 -13.46 -1.25 -20.99
C PRO A 63 -12.48 -0.41 -21.83
N ALA A 64 -12.27 0.86 -21.48
CA ALA A 64 -11.40 1.81 -22.20
C ALA A 64 -9.90 1.73 -21.81
N GLY A 65 -9.52 0.71 -21.02
CA GLY A 65 -8.16 0.57 -20.49
C GLY A 65 -8.08 1.11 -19.06
N ALA A 66 -8.00 0.19 -18.11
CA ALA A 66 -7.81 0.50 -16.69
C ALA A 66 -6.35 0.84 -16.42
N TYR A 67 -6.09 2.02 -15.87
CA TYR A 67 -4.76 2.46 -15.43
C TYR A 67 -4.79 2.77 -13.94
N GLY A 68 -3.76 2.40 -13.20
CA GLY A 68 -3.69 2.72 -11.77
C GLY A 68 -2.29 2.60 -11.19
N LEU A 69 -2.12 3.12 -9.97
CA LEU A 69 -0.82 3.15 -9.30
C LEU A 69 -0.68 1.97 -8.32
N LEU A 70 0.54 1.47 -8.23
CA LEU A 70 0.95 0.41 -7.32
C LEU A 70 1.71 1.02 -6.14
N LEU A 71 1.37 0.54 -4.95
CA LEU A 71 1.92 0.99 -3.69
C LEU A 71 2.59 -0.18 -2.98
N GLY A 72 3.72 0.11 -2.36
CA GLY A 72 4.52 -0.93 -1.77
C GLY A 72 5.85 -0.45 -1.21
N LEU A 73 6.60 -1.39 -0.69
CA LEU A 73 7.91 -1.17 -0.07
C LEU A 73 8.91 -2.15 -0.68
N ASP A 74 10.16 -1.74 -0.77
CA ASP A 74 11.26 -2.62 -1.14
C ASP A 74 11.94 -3.12 0.13
N LEU A 75 11.97 -4.43 0.32
CA LEU A 75 12.60 -5.11 1.44
C LEU A 75 13.73 -5.98 0.90
N ASP A 76 14.98 -5.52 1.06
CA ASP A 76 16.19 -6.24 0.70
C ASP A 76 16.16 -6.90 -0.70
N GLY A 77 15.70 -6.17 -1.73
CA GLY A 77 15.63 -6.64 -3.11
C GLY A 77 14.38 -7.46 -3.46
N THR A 78 13.42 -7.54 -2.53
CA THR A 78 12.04 -8.00 -2.78
C THR A 78 11.08 -6.82 -2.75
N LEU A 79 10.50 -6.51 -3.89
CA LEU A 79 9.47 -5.48 -3.98
C LEU A 79 8.12 -6.04 -3.54
N GLU A 80 7.66 -5.63 -2.37
CA GLU A 80 6.34 -5.99 -1.85
C GLU A 80 5.29 -4.96 -2.25
N ILE A 81 4.32 -5.38 -3.05
CA ILE A 81 3.19 -4.59 -3.49
C ILE A 81 1.99 -4.93 -2.62
N SER A 82 1.71 -4.08 -1.65
CA SER A 82 0.66 -4.24 -0.64
C SER A 82 -0.68 -3.67 -1.07
N ASN A 83 -0.68 -2.61 -1.89
CA ASN A 83 -1.90 -1.91 -2.26
C ASN A 83 -1.85 -1.32 -3.67
N CYS A 84 -3.02 -1.03 -4.22
CA CYS A 84 -3.16 -0.31 -5.48
C CYS A 84 -4.47 0.49 -5.50
N PHE A 85 -4.50 1.53 -6.32
CA PHE A 85 -5.74 2.25 -6.60
C PHE A 85 -5.85 2.62 -8.09
N ALA A 86 -7.08 2.65 -8.56
CA ALA A 86 -7.42 3.06 -9.92
C ALA A 86 -7.21 4.56 -10.08
N MET A 87 -6.58 4.95 -11.18
CA MET A 87 -6.53 6.34 -11.58
C MET A 87 -7.78 6.65 -12.41
N PRO A 88 -8.42 7.81 -12.20
CA PRO A 88 -9.58 8.20 -12.99
C PRO A 88 -9.15 8.35 -14.45
N HIS A 89 -9.86 7.67 -15.35
CA HIS A 89 -9.67 7.82 -16.79
C HIS A 89 -10.18 9.20 -17.19
N ALA A 90 -9.31 10.07 -17.69
CA ALA A 90 -9.71 11.37 -18.19
C ALA A 90 -10.29 11.19 -19.59
N ALA A 91 -11.61 10.99 -19.66
CA ALA A 91 -12.28 10.74 -20.93
C ALA A 91 -12.19 11.91 -21.92
N ASP A 92 -12.03 13.18 -21.50
CA ASP A 92 -12.27 14.30 -22.44
C ASP A 92 -11.52 15.65 -22.22
N GLU A 93 -10.51 15.81 -21.36
CA GLU A 93 -9.80 17.11 -21.23
C GLU A 93 -8.28 16.97 -21.02
N GLU A 94 -7.55 16.87 -22.13
CA GLU A 94 -6.11 16.57 -22.21
C GLU A 94 -5.19 17.55 -21.43
N GLU A 95 -5.60 18.81 -21.23
CA GLU A 95 -4.78 19.82 -20.54
C GLU A 95 -5.14 20.04 -19.05
N ARG A 96 -6.38 19.71 -18.65
CA ARG A 96 -6.83 19.71 -17.24
C ARG A 96 -6.68 18.35 -16.55
N SER A 97 -6.51 17.29 -17.34
CA SER A 97 -6.36 15.91 -16.88
C SER A 97 -5.15 15.75 -15.96
N GLY A 98 -3.97 16.25 -16.34
CA GLY A 98 -2.74 16.06 -15.55
C GLY A 98 -2.80 16.69 -14.15
N LYS A 99 -3.39 17.90 -14.03
CA LYS A 99 -3.57 18.57 -12.73
C LYS A 99 -4.61 17.88 -11.86
N THR A 100 -5.70 17.39 -12.48
CA THR A 100 -6.76 16.65 -11.78
C THR A 100 -6.27 15.28 -11.31
N ALA A 101 -5.53 14.56 -12.15
CA ALA A 101 -4.89 13.28 -11.82
C ALA A 101 -3.88 13.44 -10.66
N ALA A 102 -3.03 14.47 -10.71
CA ALA A 102 -2.09 14.76 -9.61
C ALA A 102 -2.81 15.12 -8.30
N ARG A 103 -3.91 15.89 -8.36
CA ARG A 103 -4.73 16.19 -7.18
C ARG A 103 -5.38 14.92 -6.61
N TYR A 104 -5.93 14.07 -7.48
CA TYR A 104 -6.52 12.80 -7.07
C TYR A 104 -5.50 11.87 -6.41
N GLN A 105 -4.32 11.71 -7.03
CA GLN A 105 -3.22 10.95 -6.46
C GLN A 105 -2.84 11.45 -5.07
N ASN A 106 -2.64 12.76 -4.91
CA ASN A 106 -2.26 13.34 -3.61
C ASN A 106 -3.35 13.19 -2.55
N ALA A 107 -4.62 13.31 -2.94
CA ALA A 107 -5.74 13.07 -2.04
C ALA A 107 -5.79 11.61 -1.60
N MET A 108 -5.61 10.67 -2.53
CA MET A 108 -5.63 9.24 -2.24
C MET A 108 -4.45 8.82 -1.34
N LEU A 109 -3.24 9.31 -1.61
CA LEU A 109 -2.08 9.05 -0.75
C LEU A 109 -2.27 9.60 0.66
N ARG A 110 -2.92 10.77 0.80
CA ARG A 110 -3.27 11.31 2.12
C ARG A 110 -4.27 10.42 2.84
N SER A 111 -5.32 9.98 2.17
CA SER A 111 -6.31 9.07 2.76
C SER A 111 -5.71 7.73 3.17
N LEU A 112 -4.77 7.20 2.39
CA LEU A 112 -4.05 5.97 2.75
C LEU A 112 -3.18 6.18 3.99
N LYS A 113 -2.51 7.32 4.10
CA LYS A 113 -1.74 7.69 5.27
C LYS A 113 -2.58 7.80 6.55
N GLU A 114 -3.81 8.29 6.44
CA GLU A 114 -4.76 8.36 7.56
C GLU A 114 -5.20 6.98 8.07
N VAL A 115 -5.21 5.97 7.20
CA VAL A 115 -5.57 4.59 7.53
C VAL A 115 -4.34 3.73 7.87
N HIS A 116 -3.14 4.33 7.94
CA HIS A 116 -1.87 3.62 8.09
C HIS A 116 -1.59 2.60 6.97
N GLY A 117 -2.09 2.88 5.76
CA GLY A 117 -1.71 2.14 4.55
C GLY A 117 -0.42 2.71 3.94
N ASP A 118 0.24 1.90 3.11
CA ASP A 118 1.47 2.31 2.43
C ASP A 118 1.22 3.44 1.44
N ASP A 119 2.07 4.47 1.47
CA ASP A 119 2.02 5.65 0.61
C ASP A 119 3.19 5.71 -0.42
N SER A 120 4.06 4.71 -0.39
CA SER A 120 5.19 4.59 -1.32
C SER A 120 4.73 4.05 -2.67
N VAL A 121 4.81 4.89 -3.71
CA VAL A 121 4.51 4.50 -5.08
C VAL A 121 5.71 3.74 -5.65
N VAL A 122 5.47 2.51 -6.11
CA VAL A 122 6.49 1.60 -6.64
C VAL A 122 6.32 1.30 -8.13
N GLY A 123 5.18 1.68 -8.71
CA GLY A 123 4.89 1.38 -10.10
C GLY A 123 3.46 1.73 -10.51
N PHE A 124 3.04 1.17 -11.65
CA PHE A 124 1.66 1.25 -12.13
C PHE A 124 1.20 -0.07 -12.73
N TYR A 125 -0.11 -0.24 -12.82
CA TYR A 125 -0.70 -1.31 -13.60
C TYR A 125 -1.50 -0.74 -14.75
N GLN A 126 -1.55 -1.50 -15.84
CA GLN A 126 -2.33 -1.18 -17.01
C GLN A 126 -3.04 -2.44 -17.51
N CYS A 127 -4.36 -2.38 -17.63
CA CYS A 127 -5.13 -3.44 -18.24
C CYS A 127 -5.22 -3.17 -19.74
N THR A 128 -4.87 -4.17 -20.55
CA THR A 128 -4.86 -4.07 -22.01
C THR A 128 -5.63 -5.22 -22.64
N THR A 129 -6.63 -4.87 -23.44
CA THR A 129 -7.43 -5.87 -24.14
C THR A 129 -6.61 -6.48 -25.29
N TYR A 130 -6.76 -7.79 -25.51
CA TYR A 130 -6.18 -8.53 -26.65
C TYR A 130 -4.64 -8.64 -26.70
N GLY A 131 -3.94 -8.48 -25.57
CA GLY A 131 -2.51 -8.77 -25.49
C GLY A 131 -1.61 -7.76 -26.23
N ALA A 132 -2.13 -6.61 -26.65
CA ALA A 132 -1.37 -5.53 -27.27
C ALA A 132 -0.65 -4.66 -26.21
N PHE A 133 0.08 -5.28 -25.30
CA PHE A 133 0.64 -4.61 -24.13
C PHE A 133 1.91 -3.80 -24.41
N PHE A 134 2.65 -4.13 -25.48
CA PHE A 134 3.90 -3.46 -25.79
C PHE A 134 3.66 -2.25 -26.70
N THR A 135 3.29 -1.12 -26.09
CA THR A 135 3.09 0.15 -26.80
C THR A 135 4.24 1.11 -26.52
N HIS A 136 4.50 2.01 -27.48
CA HIS A 136 5.45 3.11 -27.30
C HIS A 136 5.10 3.96 -26.07
N THR A 137 3.82 4.22 -25.87
CA THR A 137 3.29 5.02 -24.75
C THR A 137 3.58 4.38 -23.39
N LEU A 138 3.55 3.04 -23.30
CA LEU A 138 3.89 2.32 -22.07
C LEU A 138 5.40 2.45 -21.77
N VAL A 139 6.25 2.34 -22.79
CA VAL A 139 7.71 2.49 -22.64
C VAL A 139 8.08 3.90 -22.19
N GLU A 140 7.47 4.94 -22.76
CA GLU A 140 7.67 6.33 -22.33
C GLU A 140 7.17 6.57 -20.90
N SER A 141 6.03 5.98 -20.53
CA SER A 141 5.48 6.08 -19.18
C SER A 141 6.40 5.43 -18.15
N LEU A 142 6.93 4.24 -18.46
CA LEU A 142 7.97 3.57 -17.67
C LEU A 142 9.26 4.39 -17.59
N ALA A 143 9.70 4.97 -18.71
CA ALA A 143 10.91 5.78 -18.77
C ALA A 143 10.80 7.06 -17.92
N THR A 144 9.60 7.65 -17.85
CA THR A 144 9.30 8.80 -16.99
C THR A 144 9.20 8.37 -15.52
N GLN A 145 8.60 7.21 -15.26
CA GLN A 145 8.48 6.69 -13.90
C GLN A 145 9.81 6.28 -13.31
N ARG A 146 10.70 5.60 -14.03
CA ARG A 146 12.05 5.26 -13.54
C ARG A 146 12.90 6.49 -13.19
N GLU A 147 12.59 7.65 -13.76
CA GLU A 147 13.31 8.89 -13.43
C GLU A 147 12.75 9.52 -12.15
N LYS A 148 11.44 9.40 -11.92
CA LYS A 148 10.75 9.89 -10.73
C LYS A 148 10.89 8.94 -9.53
N LEU A 149 10.91 7.64 -9.79
CA LEU A 149 11.08 6.59 -8.80
C LEU A 149 12.55 6.18 -8.76
N ARG A 150 13.16 6.28 -7.59
CA ARG A 150 14.60 5.99 -7.38
C ARG A 150 14.98 4.54 -7.69
N ARG A 151 14.02 3.62 -7.64
CA ARG A 151 14.15 2.19 -7.94
C ARG A 151 13.22 1.90 -9.10
N GLY A 152 13.78 1.50 -10.25
CA GLY A 152 13.07 1.41 -11.53
C GLY A 152 11.62 0.93 -11.41
N GLY A 153 10.69 1.75 -11.87
CA GLY A 153 9.25 1.49 -11.71
C GLY A 153 8.83 0.15 -12.30
N VAL A 154 8.04 -0.61 -11.55
CA VAL A 154 7.49 -1.88 -12.00
C VAL A 154 6.14 -1.66 -12.69
N VAL A 155 5.90 -2.41 -13.75
CA VAL A 155 4.61 -2.44 -14.45
C VAL A 155 3.97 -3.80 -14.36
N ILE A 156 2.70 -3.82 -13.91
CA ILE A 156 1.84 -4.99 -13.98
C ILE A 156 0.88 -4.81 -15.16
N VAL A 157 0.92 -5.74 -16.11
CA VAL A 157 -0.03 -5.76 -17.24
C VAL A 157 -1.06 -6.85 -16.99
N HIS A 158 -2.34 -6.50 -17.09
CA HIS A 158 -3.46 -7.46 -17.05
C HIS A 158 -4.20 -7.53 -18.40
#